data_AF-A0A7L8SA37-F1
#
_entry.id   AF-A0A7L8SA37-F1
#
_cell.length_a   1.000
_cell.length_b   1.000
_cell.length_c   1.000
_cell.angle_alpha   90.00
_cell.angle_beta   90.00
_cell.angle_gamma   90.00
#
_symmetry.space_group_name_H-M   'P 1'
#
loop_
_entity.id
_entity.type
_entity.pdbx_description
1 polymer ?
#
loop_
_entity_poly.entity_id
_entity_poly.type
_entity_poly.pdbx_seq_one_letter_code
_entity_poly.pdbx_strand_id
1 'polypeptide(L)'
;MAKQTRTERRRERARQELAGKGWTAIFFGIVLLVIAPAFLTGPIVGGLGPALRPAGWVALAVGAVLLGLHYIIRRQAARVKIEPAAARTAARPAPAVTTERREPALSTVPQVSQESQWSPAVLHAIEWRRFEALCEALYAQAGFTTRSQSHGADGGVDIWLQSKHSDVPRIVQCKHWQGKAVGVKEMREFFGVMASHQLKSGTYVTSSTFSAEAAAFAKANGIHAQDGAALLQLIGQRTPEQQAALLAVAYEGEYWRPTCASCGTKMVERSSSKNDGSFWGCANYPKCRGRTIPKSKASATV
;
A
#
# COMPACT_ATOMS: atom_id res chain seq x y z
N MET A 1 1.32 16.68 9.09
CA MET A 1 0.10 16.07 8.50
C MET A 1 -0.91 15.81 9.61
N ALA A 2 -2.10 16.42 9.55
CA ALA A 2 -3.10 16.31 10.61
C ALA A 2 -3.66 14.88 10.72
N LYS A 3 -3.62 14.32 11.94
CA LYS A 3 -4.16 12.99 12.26
C LYS A 3 -5.68 13.01 12.03
N GLN A 4 -6.17 12.31 11.01
CA GLN A 4 -7.61 12.20 10.77
C GLN A 4 -8.34 11.70 12.02
N THR A 5 -9.33 12.46 12.44
CA THR A 5 -10.06 12.23 13.69
C THR A 5 -10.89 10.95 13.59
N ARG A 6 -11.18 10.27 14.72
CA ARG A 6 -12.04 9.07 14.75
C ARG A 6 -13.39 9.32 14.07
N THR A 7 -13.88 10.55 14.14
CA THR A 7 -15.14 11.03 13.57
C THR A 7 -15.11 11.04 12.05
N GLU A 8 -13.98 11.41 11.43
CA GLU A 8 -13.80 11.40 9.97
C GLU A 8 -13.80 9.98 9.42
N ARG A 9 -13.10 9.06 10.08
CA ARG A 9 -13.07 7.64 9.70
C ARG A 9 -14.44 6.96 9.82
N ARG A 10 -15.23 7.33 10.84
CA ARG A 10 -16.62 6.82 10.99
C ARG A 10 -17.52 7.34 9.87
N ARG A 11 -17.35 8.61 9.46
CA ARG A 11 -18.08 9.20 8.32
C ARG A 11 -17.69 8.55 6.99
N GLU A 12 -16.42 8.24 6.76
CA GLU A 12 -15.97 7.53 5.56
C GLU A 12 -16.52 6.11 5.46
N ARG A 13 -16.51 5.34 6.56
CA ARG A 13 -17.15 4.01 6.60
C ARG A 13 -18.65 4.08 6.32
N ALA A 14 -19.35 5.04 6.93
CA ALA A 14 -20.78 5.24 6.67
C ALA A 14 -21.05 5.60 5.20
N ARG A 15 -20.15 6.36 4.55
CA ARG A 15 -20.24 6.71 3.12
C ARG A 15 -20.00 5.50 2.21
N GLN A 16 -19.01 4.66 2.53
CA GLN A 16 -18.74 3.42 1.78
C GLN A 16 -19.89 2.42 1.90
N GLU A 17 -20.48 2.30 3.09
CA GLU A 17 -21.70 1.51 3.31
C GLU A 17 -22.89 2.02 2.49
N LEU A 18 -23.06 3.33 2.38
CA LEU A 18 -24.13 3.93 1.57
C LEU A 18 -23.95 3.63 0.08
N ALA A 19 -22.71 3.73 -0.42
CA ALA A 19 -22.37 3.40 -1.80
C ALA A 19 -22.59 1.91 -2.09
N GLY A 20 -22.17 1.02 -1.18
CA GLY A 20 -22.41 -0.42 -1.27
C GLY A 20 -23.90 -0.76 -1.34
N LYS A 21 -24.70 -0.16 -0.45
CA LYS A 21 -26.17 -0.33 -0.45
C LYS A 21 -26.82 0.17 -1.75
N GLY A 22 -26.34 1.29 -2.30
CA GLY A 22 -26.80 1.81 -3.59
C GLY A 22 -26.56 0.86 -4.77
N TRP A 23 -25.35 0.29 -4.87
CA TRP A 23 -25.03 -0.70 -5.90
C TRP A 23 -25.83 -1.99 -5.75
N THR A 24 -26.04 -2.48 -4.52
CA THR A 24 -26.88 -3.67 -4.29
C THR A 24 -28.33 -3.45 -4.73
N ALA A 25 -28.92 -2.28 -4.46
CA ALA A 25 -30.29 -1.97 -4.87
C ALA A 25 -30.45 -1.91 -6.40
N ILE A 26 -29.46 -1.33 -7.10
CA ILE A 26 -29.44 -1.28 -8.57
C ILE A 26 -29.31 -2.68 -9.16
N PHE A 27 -28.43 -3.52 -8.61
CA PHE A 27 -28.28 -4.91 -9.05
C PHE A 27 -29.61 -5.68 -8.90
N PHE A 28 -30.26 -5.62 -7.75
CA PHE A 28 -31.58 -6.26 -7.55
C PHE A 28 -32.66 -5.70 -8.48
N GLY A 29 -32.68 -4.38 -8.73
CA GLY A 29 -33.60 -3.76 -9.68
C GLY A 29 -33.41 -4.27 -11.12
N ILE A 30 -32.17 -4.41 -11.58
CA ILE A 30 -31.84 -4.96 -12.91
C ILE A 30 -32.23 -6.44 -12.99
N VAL A 31 -31.91 -7.24 -11.96
CA VAL A 31 -32.28 -8.67 -11.90
C VAL A 31 -33.81 -8.83 -11.99
N LEU A 32 -34.57 -8.03 -11.25
CA LEU A 32 -36.03 -8.10 -11.22
C LEU A 32 -36.68 -7.63 -12.53
N LEU A 33 -36.07 -6.68 -13.24
CA LEU A 33 -36.62 -6.10 -14.48
C LEU A 33 -36.17 -6.81 -15.76
N VAL A 34 -35.00 -7.46 -15.75
CA VAL A 34 -34.38 -8.04 -16.96
C VAL A 34 -34.31 -9.56 -16.89
N ILE A 35 -33.88 -10.12 -15.76
CA ILE A 35 -33.61 -11.56 -15.64
C ILE A 35 -34.88 -12.32 -15.25
N ALA A 36 -35.64 -11.83 -14.26
CA ALA A 36 -36.87 -12.49 -13.83
C ALA A 36 -37.91 -12.65 -14.97
N PRO A 37 -38.16 -11.65 -15.83
CA PRO A 37 -39.09 -11.81 -16.95
C PRO A 37 -38.57 -12.74 -18.06
N ALA A 38 -37.24 -12.86 -18.22
CA ALA A 38 -36.62 -13.71 -19.23
C ALA A 38 -36.65 -15.20 -18.87
N PHE A 39 -36.72 -15.55 -17.58
CA PHE A 39 -36.76 -16.93 -17.10
C PHE A 39 -38.18 -17.45 -16.73
N LEU A 40 -39.21 -16.59 -16.77
CA LEU A 40 -40.60 -16.93 -16.44
C LEU A 40 -41.49 -17.10 -17.69
N THR A 41 -40.98 -17.75 -18.74
CA THR A 41 -41.70 -18.03 -20.00
C THR A 41 -42.47 -19.36 -19.95
N GLY A 42 -43.25 -19.58 -18.88
CA GLY A 42 -44.14 -20.73 -18.74
C GLY A 42 -45.62 -20.31 -18.77
N PRO A 43 -46.54 -21.14 -19.32
CA PRO A 43 -47.97 -20.80 -19.48
C PRO A 43 -48.73 -20.56 -18.16
N ILE A 44 -48.11 -20.83 -17.01
CA ILE A 44 -48.69 -20.65 -15.66
C ILE A 44 -48.25 -19.31 -15.02
N VAL A 45 -47.34 -18.54 -15.63
CA VAL A 45 -46.75 -17.31 -15.02
C VAL A 45 -47.16 -16.02 -15.73
N GLY A 46 -48.29 -16.01 -16.44
CA GLY A 46 -48.78 -14.81 -17.14
C GLY A 46 -49.16 -13.62 -16.24
N GLY A 47 -49.32 -13.84 -14.92
CA GLY A 47 -49.78 -12.81 -13.97
C GLY A 47 -48.71 -12.19 -13.06
N LEU A 48 -47.57 -12.84 -12.83
CA LEU A 48 -46.57 -12.39 -11.85
C LEU A 48 -45.54 -11.40 -12.42
N GLY A 49 -45.21 -11.51 -13.71
CA GLY A 49 -44.26 -10.60 -14.37
C GLY A 49 -44.67 -9.12 -14.32
N PRO A 50 -45.93 -8.77 -14.63
CA PRO A 50 -46.41 -7.39 -14.54
C PRO A 50 -46.49 -6.85 -13.10
N ALA A 51 -46.74 -7.72 -12.12
CA ALA A 51 -46.90 -7.32 -10.71
C ALA A 51 -45.58 -6.92 -10.03
N LEU A 52 -44.44 -7.44 -10.50
CA LEU A 52 -43.12 -7.14 -9.93
C LEU A 52 -42.42 -5.92 -10.57
N ARG A 53 -42.89 -5.47 -11.74
CA ARG A 53 -42.36 -4.28 -12.43
C ARG A 53 -42.37 -2.98 -11.59
N PRO A 54 -43.44 -2.61 -10.86
CA PRO A 54 -43.41 -1.42 -10.02
C PRO A 54 -42.34 -1.49 -8.91
N ALA A 55 -42.11 -2.68 -8.33
CA ALA A 55 -41.06 -2.88 -7.33
C ALA A 55 -39.64 -2.70 -7.92
N GLY A 56 -39.43 -3.14 -9.16
CA GLY A 56 -38.16 -2.96 -9.88
C GLY A 56 -37.86 -1.48 -10.18
N TRP A 57 -38.86 -0.71 -10.60
CA TRP A 57 -38.71 0.74 -10.84
C TRP A 57 -38.48 1.52 -9.55
N VAL A 58 -39.14 1.16 -8.45
CA VAL A 58 -38.89 1.76 -7.12
C VAL A 58 -37.47 1.49 -6.65
N ALA A 59 -36.96 0.26 -6.81
CA ALA A 59 -35.60 -0.09 -6.44
C ALA A 59 -34.54 0.69 -7.25
N LEU A 60 -34.75 0.86 -8.56
CA LEU A 60 -33.88 1.68 -9.41
C LEU A 60 -33.93 3.17 -9.02
N ALA A 61 -35.12 3.71 -8.73
CA ALA A 61 -35.27 5.10 -8.29
C ALA A 61 -34.55 5.36 -6.96
N VAL A 62 -34.72 4.47 -5.98
CA VAL A 62 -34.01 4.55 -4.70
C VAL A 62 -32.49 4.45 -4.89
N GLY A 63 -32.02 3.53 -5.74
CA GLY A 63 -30.60 3.39 -6.09
C GLY A 63 -30.02 4.66 -6.74
N ALA A 64 -30.74 5.25 -7.69
CA ALA A 64 -30.35 6.49 -8.36
C ALA A 64 -30.30 7.69 -7.39
N VAL A 65 -31.29 7.80 -6.48
CA VAL A 65 -31.33 8.84 -5.46
C VAL A 65 -30.16 8.70 -4.47
N LEU A 66 -29.84 7.48 -4.02
CA LEU A 66 -28.71 7.24 -3.11
C LEU A 66 -27.36 7.55 -3.77
N LEU A 67 -27.17 7.21 -5.05
CA LEU A 67 -25.97 7.57 -5.81
C LEU A 67 -25.89 9.07 -6.09
N GLY A 68 -27.02 9.73 -6.38
CA GLY A 68 -27.11 11.17 -6.54
C GLY A 68 -26.74 11.93 -5.26
N LEU A 69 -27.26 11.49 -4.11
CA LEU A 69 -26.89 11.99 -2.78
C LEU A 69 -25.40 11.79 -2.50
N HIS A 70 -24.85 10.60 -2.78
CA HIS A 70 -23.43 10.32 -2.64
C HIS A 70 -22.57 11.24 -3.51
N TYR A 71 -22.99 11.50 -4.76
CA TYR A 71 -22.31 12.39 -5.69
C TYR A 71 -22.32 13.86 -5.21
N ILE A 72 -23.48 14.36 -4.76
CA ILE A 72 -23.62 15.74 -4.25
C ILE A 72 -22.79 15.94 -2.98
N ILE A 73 -22.83 15.00 -2.03
CA ILE A 73 -22.03 15.05 -0.80
C ILE A 73 -20.52 15.05 -1.12
N ARG A 74 -20.09 14.26 -2.10
CA ARG A 74 -18.69 14.21 -2.55
C ARG A 74 -18.26 15.53 -3.21
N ARG A 75 -19.15 16.13 -4.03
CA ARG A 75 -18.89 17.41 -4.70
C ARG A 75 -18.81 18.57 -3.71
N GLN A 76 -19.64 18.58 -2.67
CA GLN A 76 -19.56 19.58 -1.59
C GLN A 76 -18.29 19.43 -0.73
N ALA A 77 -17.89 18.20 -0.41
CA ALA A 77 -16.63 17.95 0.31
C ALA A 77 -15.37 18.37 -0.49
N ALA A 78 -15.43 18.31 -1.82
CA ALA A 78 -14.36 18.80 -2.70
C ALA A 78 -14.29 20.34 -2.77
N ARG A 79 -15.41 21.05 -2.57
CA ARG A 79 -15.45 22.53 -2.63
C ARG A 79 -14.93 23.23 -1.38
N VAL A 80 -14.89 22.57 -0.22
CA VAL A 80 -14.46 23.17 1.06
C VAL A 80 -12.92 23.26 1.21
N LYS A 81 -12.14 22.80 0.22
CA LYS A 81 -10.66 22.73 0.31
C LYS A 81 -9.91 23.81 -0.46
N ILE A 82 -10.58 24.89 -0.87
CA ILE A 82 -9.93 26.02 -1.54
C ILE A 82 -10.38 27.31 -0.85
N GLU A 83 -9.68 27.69 0.20
CA GLU A 83 -9.67 29.08 0.68
C GLU A 83 -8.22 29.56 0.67
N PRO A 84 -7.88 30.56 -0.16
CA PRO A 84 -6.51 31.04 -0.28
C PRO A 84 -6.15 31.86 0.96
N ALA A 85 -5.03 31.50 1.58
CA ALA A 85 -4.45 32.22 2.70
C ALA A 85 -3.95 33.60 2.24
N ALA A 86 -4.82 34.61 2.34
CA ALA A 86 -4.45 36.01 2.23
C ALA A 86 -4.41 36.65 3.61
N ALA A 87 -3.23 37.16 3.95
CA ALA A 87 -2.93 38.27 4.85
C ALA A 87 -3.73 38.38 6.16
N ARG A 88 -3.03 38.18 7.28
CA ARG A 88 -3.27 39.02 8.46
C ARG A 88 -2.01 39.25 9.29
N THR A 89 -1.85 40.53 9.57
CA THR A 89 -0.72 41.29 10.07
C THR A 89 -0.40 41.03 11.55
N ALA A 90 0.84 41.38 11.91
CA ALA A 90 1.48 41.35 13.22
C ALA A 90 0.65 41.86 14.43
N ALA A 91 0.89 41.25 15.60
CA ALA A 91 0.78 41.93 16.90
C ALA A 91 1.56 41.21 18.03
N ARG A 92 2.63 41.89 18.47
CA ARG A 92 3.19 42.12 19.84
C ARG A 92 3.40 40.98 20.87
N PRO A 93 4.56 40.95 21.59
CA PRO A 93 4.88 39.93 22.60
C PRO A 93 4.51 40.34 24.03
N ALA A 94 4.20 39.35 24.89
CA ALA A 94 4.24 39.42 26.36
C ALA A 94 4.12 37.98 26.95
N PRO A 95 4.44 37.76 28.24
CA PRO A 95 5.78 37.61 28.79
C PRO A 95 6.07 36.16 29.24
N ALA A 96 7.34 35.90 29.53
CA ALA A 96 7.87 34.62 29.99
C ALA A 96 7.24 34.16 31.31
N VAL A 97 6.73 32.93 31.32
CA VAL A 97 6.52 32.15 32.54
C VAL A 97 7.40 30.92 32.46
N THR A 98 8.51 31.00 33.18
CA THR A 98 9.42 29.90 33.50
C THR A 98 8.64 28.83 34.25
N THR A 99 8.35 27.72 33.58
CA THR A 99 8.08 26.46 34.27
C THR A 99 9.16 25.50 33.81
N GLU A 100 10.13 25.25 34.70
CA GLU A 100 11.10 24.17 34.56
C GLU A 100 10.36 22.84 34.56
N ARG A 101 9.85 22.46 33.39
CA ARG A 101 9.46 21.08 33.14
C ARG A 101 10.70 20.36 32.70
N ARG A 102 11.33 19.68 33.67
CA ARG A 102 12.39 18.69 33.46
C ARG A 102 11.96 17.73 32.35
N GLU A 103 12.47 17.98 31.14
CA GLU A 103 12.30 17.08 30.01
C GLU A 103 12.93 15.73 30.39
N PRO A 104 12.20 14.61 30.32
CA PRO A 104 12.86 13.32 30.30
C PRO A 104 13.72 13.29 29.03
N ALA A 105 15.03 13.14 29.24
CA ALA A 105 16.06 13.07 28.21
C ALA A 105 15.55 12.31 26.99
N LEU A 106 15.58 12.97 25.83
CA LEU A 106 15.36 12.33 24.54
C LEU A 106 16.20 11.06 24.52
N SER A 107 15.52 9.92 24.45
CA SER A 107 16.14 8.65 24.12
C SER A 107 16.91 8.85 22.82
N THR A 108 18.23 8.67 22.89
CA THR A 108 19.15 8.66 21.77
C THR A 108 18.59 7.76 20.67
N VAL A 109 18.06 8.36 19.61
CA VAL A 109 17.82 7.65 18.35
C VAL A 109 19.18 7.08 17.94
N PRO A 110 19.32 5.78 17.62
CA PRO A 110 20.55 5.28 17.06
C PRO A 110 20.85 6.08 15.79
N GLN A 111 21.86 6.94 15.85
CA GLN A 111 22.40 7.64 14.68
C GLN A 111 23.13 6.59 13.84
N VAL A 112 22.37 5.74 13.14
CA VAL A 112 22.92 4.97 12.04
C VAL A 112 23.26 6.01 10.99
N SER A 113 24.54 6.30 10.82
CA SER A 113 25.06 7.25 9.85
C SER A 113 24.47 6.93 8.49
N GLN A 114 23.71 7.87 7.92
CA GLN A 114 23.19 7.72 6.57
C GLN A 114 24.37 7.68 5.60
N GLU A 115 24.43 6.65 4.76
CA GLU A 115 25.40 6.58 3.68
C GLU A 115 25.14 7.72 2.71
N SER A 116 26.20 8.33 2.18
CA SER A 116 26.10 9.38 1.16
C SER A 116 26.08 8.82 -0.27
N GLN A 117 26.35 7.53 -0.42
CA GLN A 117 26.46 6.84 -1.71
C GLN A 117 25.72 5.50 -1.68
N TRP A 118 25.32 5.01 -2.85
CA TRP A 118 24.62 3.74 -2.98
C TRP A 118 25.53 2.55 -2.74
N SER A 119 25.14 1.70 -1.79
CA SER A 119 25.84 0.47 -1.44
C SER A 119 24.85 -0.59 -0.93
N PRO A 120 25.26 -1.87 -0.80
CA PRO A 120 24.44 -2.87 -0.14
C PRO A 120 24.00 -2.47 1.28
N ALA A 121 24.82 -1.68 2.00
CA ALA A 121 24.50 -1.23 3.35
C ALA A 121 23.23 -0.37 3.39
N VAL A 122 22.96 0.45 2.36
CA VAL A 122 21.72 1.22 2.23
C VAL A 122 20.52 0.29 2.18
N LEU A 123 20.56 -0.75 1.34
CA LEU A 123 19.46 -1.72 1.23
C LEU A 123 19.25 -2.52 2.52
N HIS A 124 20.31 -2.79 3.27
CA HIS A 124 20.22 -3.45 4.58
C HIS A 124 19.66 -2.56 5.70
N ALA A 125 19.94 -1.25 5.66
CA ALA A 125 19.55 -0.29 6.69
C ALA A 125 18.07 0.10 6.65
N ILE A 126 17.45 0.02 5.49
CA ILE A 126 16.04 0.41 5.29
C ILE A 126 15.09 -0.75 5.54
N GLU A 127 13.88 -0.45 6.01
CA GLU A 127 12.81 -1.42 6.19
C GLU A 127 12.04 -1.71 4.90
N TRP A 128 11.24 -2.77 4.89
CA TRP A 128 10.56 -3.28 3.70
C TRP A 128 9.66 -2.26 2.98
N ARG A 129 8.94 -1.36 3.68
CA ARG A 129 8.16 -0.29 3.03
C ARG A 129 9.03 0.78 2.37
N ARG A 130 10.25 0.98 2.85
CA ARG A 130 11.21 1.90 2.21
C ARG A 130 11.84 1.25 1.01
N PHE A 131 12.08 -0.06 1.06
CA PHE A 131 12.47 -0.81 -0.11
C PHE A 131 11.41 -0.77 -1.23
N GLU A 132 10.13 -0.96 -0.91
CA GLU A 132 9.01 -0.82 -1.86
C GLU A 132 8.98 0.58 -2.49
N ALA A 133 9.05 1.64 -1.67
CA ALA A 133 9.00 3.01 -2.16
C ALA A 133 10.24 3.40 -2.97
N LEU A 134 11.41 2.88 -2.63
CA LEU A 134 12.62 3.02 -3.43
C LEU A 134 12.42 2.40 -4.81
N CYS A 135 11.89 1.18 -4.88
CA CYS A 135 11.61 0.52 -6.16
C CYS A 135 10.58 1.33 -6.98
N GLU A 136 9.52 1.80 -6.35
CA GLU A 136 8.51 2.65 -7.00
C GLU A 136 9.15 3.93 -7.58
N ALA A 137 9.94 4.65 -6.78
CA ALA A 137 10.62 5.87 -7.22
C ALA A 137 11.60 5.60 -8.37
N LEU A 138 12.32 4.47 -8.34
CA LEU A 138 13.23 4.07 -9.41
C LEU A 138 12.50 3.81 -10.73
N TYR A 139 11.34 3.16 -10.69
CA TYR A 139 10.52 2.95 -11.90
C TYR A 139 9.87 4.25 -12.39
N ALA A 140 9.44 5.14 -11.49
CA ALA A 140 8.96 6.46 -11.87
C ALA A 140 10.06 7.26 -12.60
N GLN A 141 11.31 7.22 -12.15
CA GLN A 141 12.45 7.85 -12.85
C GLN A 141 12.71 7.25 -14.24
N ALA A 142 12.34 5.98 -14.46
CA ALA A 142 12.41 5.34 -15.77
C ALA A 142 11.23 5.71 -16.71
N GLY A 143 10.32 6.60 -16.28
CA GLY A 143 9.22 7.13 -17.09
C GLY A 143 7.89 6.38 -16.96
N PHE A 144 7.80 5.40 -16.06
CA PHE A 144 6.54 4.70 -15.78
C PHE A 144 5.62 5.55 -14.90
N THR A 145 4.31 5.45 -15.15
CA THR A 145 3.33 5.87 -14.14
C THR A 145 3.18 4.74 -13.14
N THR A 146 3.46 5.02 -11.87
CA THR A 146 3.43 4.02 -10.81
C THR A 146 2.17 4.13 -9.94
N ARG A 147 1.69 3.00 -9.45
CA ARG A 147 0.66 2.95 -8.41
C ARG A 147 1.03 1.88 -7.39
N SER A 148 1.51 2.31 -6.23
CA SER A 148 1.64 1.45 -5.05
C SER A 148 0.29 1.09 -4.44
N GLN A 149 0.14 -0.16 -4.00
CA GLN A 149 -1.00 -0.59 -3.19
C GLN A 149 -0.63 -0.64 -1.70
N SER A 150 -1.35 0.14 -0.89
CA SER A 150 -1.09 0.18 0.55
C SER A 150 -2.00 -0.78 1.32
N HIS A 151 -1.40 -1.79 1.96
CA HIS A 151 -1.97 -2.64 3.03
C HIS A 151 -2.97 -3.71 2.57
N GLY A 152 -2.65 -4.97 2.84
CA GLY A 152 -3.56 -6.11 2.64
C GLY A 152 -2.81 -7.37 2.27
N ALA A 153 -3.42 -8.54 2.53
CA ALA A 153 -2.94 -9.83 2.05
C ALA A 153 -3.30 -9.99 0.55
N ASP A 154 -2.93 -8.99 -0.25
CA ASP A 154 -3.52 -8.80 -1.56
C ASP A 154 -2.54 -9.27 -2.61
N GLY A 155 -2.63 -10.58 -2.88
CA GLY A 155 -2.26 -11.17 -4.15
C GLY A 155 -0.81 -11.05 -4.59
N GLY A 156 0.12 -10.52 -3.78
CA GLY A 156 1.54 -10.50 -4.10
C GLY A 156 1.98 -9.45 -5.13
N VAL A 157 1.20 -8.39 -5.37
CA VAL A 157 1.63 -7.24 -6.20
C VAL A 157 1.87 -6.02 -5.30
N ASP A 158 3.06 -5.44 -5.38
CA ASP A 158 3.40 -4.24 -4.59
C ASP A 158 3.26 -2.96 -5.42
N ILE A 159 3.66 -3.00 -6.71
CA ILE A 159 3.64 -1.83 -7.60
C ILE A 159 3.03 -2.21 -8.95
N TRP A 160 2.09 -1.39 -9.41
CA TRP A 160 1.59 -1.41 -10.78
C TRP A 160 2.31 -0.34 -11.61
N LEU A 161 2.82 -0.73 -12.77
CA LEU A 161 3.51 0.13 -13.72
C LEU A 161 2.70 0.26 -15.00
N GLN A 162 2.46 1.49 -15.43
CA GLN A 162 1.91 1.79 -16.75
C GLN A 162 2.97 2.49 -17.59
N SER A 163 3.26 1.92 -18.76
CA SER A 163 4.08 2.57 -19.78
C SER A 163 3.25 3.58 -20.56
N LYS A 164 3.88 4.67 -21.02
CA LYS A 164 3.24 5.60 -21.98
C LYS A 164 3.14 5.00 -23.39
N HIS A 165 3.90 3.96 -23.67
CA HIS A 165 4.04 3.34 -25.00
C HIS A 165 3.35 1.97 -25.11
N SER A 166 2.63 1.54 -24.07
CA SER A 166 1.90 0.27 -24.08
C SER A 166 0.70 0.37 -23.16
N ASP A 167 -0.43 -0.18 -23.60
CA ASP A 167 -1.65 -0.28 -22.79
C ASP A 167 -1.62 -1.46 -21.81
N VAL A 168 -0.66 -2.38 -21.96
CA VAL A 168 -0.53 -3.54 -21.07
C VAL A 168 0.22 -3.12 -19.79
N PRO A 169 -0.41 -3.21 -18.61
CA PRO A 169 0.25 -2.89 -17.36
C PRO A 169 1.30 -3.95 -17.01
N ARG A 170 2.32 -3.56 -16.23
CA ARG A 170 3.30 -4.47 -15.65
C ARG A 170 3.18 -4.46 -14.14
N ILE A 171 3.32 -5.63 -13.52
CA ILE A 171 3.33 -5.78 -12.07
C ILE A 171 4.75 -5.96 -11.56
N VAL A 172 4.98 -5.44 -10.36
CA VAL A 172 6.22 -5.64 -9.61
C VAL A 172 5.89 -6.19 -8.23
N GLN A 173 6.61 -7.23 -7.84
CA GLN A 173 6.66 -7.71 -6.46
C GLN A 173 8.03 -7.43 -5.85
N CYS A 174 8.05 -6.84 -4.67
CA CYS A 174 9.23 -6.50 -3.89
C CYS A 174 9.35 -7.46 -2.69
N LYS A 175 10.53 -8.06 -2.52
CA LYS A 175 10.89 -8.79 -1.30
C LYS A 175 12.15 -8.27 -0.66
N HIS A 176 11.97 -7.68 0.50
CA HIS A 176 13.06 -7.22 1.35
C HIS A 176 13.44 -8.31 2.34
N TRP A 177 14.41 -9.15 1.95
CA TRP A 177 14.95 -10.24 2.77
C TRP A 177 16.42 -9.95 3.12
N GLN A 178 16.82 -10.33 4.34
CA GLN A 178 18.20 -10.20 4.80
C GLN A 178 18.80 -11.59 4.97
N GLY A 179 19.87 -11.88 4.21
CA GLY A 179 20.67 -13.10 4.37
C GLY A 179 20.06 -14.41 3.85
N LYS A 180 18.88 -14.39 3.23
CA LYS A 180 18.26 -15.57 2.62
C LYS A 180 17.95 -15.34 1.15
N ALA A 181 18.44 -16.22 0.29
CA ALA A 181 18.11 -16.22 -1.13
C ALA A 181 16.62 -16.55 -1.37
N VAL A 182 16.04 -15.94 -2.39
CA VAL A 182 14.68 -16.21 -2.86
C VAL A 182 14.64 -17.55 -3.59
N GLY A 183 13.71 -18.41 -3.19
CA GLY A 183 13.54 -19.75 -3.72
C GLY A 183 12.60 -19.82 -4.92
N VAL A 184 12.52 -21.01 -5.53
CA VAL A 184 11.61 -21.25 -6.65
C VAL A 184 10.14 -21.18 -6.25
N LYS A 185 9.83 -21.43 -4.97
CA LYS A 185 8.46 -21.35 -4.44
C LYS A 185 7.90 -19.94 -4.63
N GLU A 186 8.67 -18.93 -4.26
CA GLU A 186 8.29 -17.52 -4.37
C GLU A 186 8.08 -17.11 -5.83
N MET A 187 8.89 -17.65 -6.76
CA MET A 187 8.70 -17.43 -8.19
C MET A 187 7.43 -18.07 -8.73
N ARG A 188 7.09 -19.28 -8.27
CA ARG A 188 5.85 -19.97 -8.65
C ARG A 188 4.61 -19.25 -8.14
N GLU A 189 4.66 -18.75 -6.90
CA GLU A 189 3.61 -17.92 -6.33
C GLU A 189 3.41 -16.67 -7.19
N PHE A 190 4.47 -15.91 -7.49
CA PHE A 190 4.39 -14.72 -8.34
C PHE A 190 3.91 -15.03 -9.76
N PHE A 191 4.32 -16.16 -10.34
CA PHE A 191 3.80 -16.59 -11.63
C PHE A 191 2.28 -16.83 -11.62
N GLY A 192 1.75 -17.41 -10.53
CA GLY A 192 0.31 -17.54 -10.34
C GLY A 192 -0.41 -16.18 -10.30
N VAL A 193 0.22 -15.18 -9.67
CA VAL A 193 -0.29 -13.80 -9.64
C VAL A 193 -0.32 -13.21 -11.05
N MET A 194 0.77 -13.34 -11.81
CA MET A 194 0.81 -12.92 -13.22
C MET A 194 -0.32 -13.56 -14.04
N ALA A 195 -0.52 -14.87 -13.90
CA ALA A 195 -1.57 -15.60 -14.61
C ALA A 195 -2.98 -15.11 -14.24
N SER A 196 -3.25 -14.82 -12.96
CA SER A 196 -4.54 -14.28 -12.52
C SER A 196 -4.87 -12.91 -13.10
N HIS A 197 -3.85 -12.14 -13.49
CA HIS A 197 -3.97 -10.85 -14.16
C HIS A 197 -3.76 -10.93 -15.69
N GLN A 198 -3.65 -12.14 -16.24
CA GLN A 198 -3.40 -12.39 -17.67
C GLN A 198 -2.14 -11.68 -18.21
N LEU A 199 -1.12 -11.54 -17.36
CA LEU A 199 0.14 -10.89 -17.70
C LEU A 199 1.18 -11.91 -18.17
N LYS A 200 1.78 -11.65 -19.32
CA LYS A 200 2.86 -12.48 -19.89
C LYS A 200 4.23 -12.21 -19.26
N SER A 201 4.37 -11.07 -18.58
CA SER A 201 5.62 -10.68 -17.93
C SER A 201 5.39 -9.89 -16.66
N GLY A 202 6.27 -10.07 -15.68
CA GLY A 202 6.29 -9.31 -14.43
C GLY A 202 7.72 -9.10 -13.96
N THR A 203 7.92 -8.22 -12.97
CA THR A 203 9.24 -8.00 -12.37
C THR A 203 9.21 -8.44 -10.90
N TYR A 204 10.21 -9.20 -10.48
CA TYR A 204 10.38 -9.58 -9.09
C TYR A 204 11.68 -8.96 -8.57
N VAL A 205 11.58 -8.06 -7.60
CA VAL A 205 12.71 -7.33 -7.04
C VAL A 205 13.00 -7.83 -5.64
N THR A 206 14.26 -8.12 -5.33
CA THR A 206 14.67 -8.46 -3.96
C THR A 206 15.93 -7.72 -3.53
N SER A 207 16.03 -7.40 -2.25
CA SER A 207 17.28 -6.89 -1.64
C SER A 207 18.32 -8.00 -1.42
N SER A 208 17.94 -9.27 -1.58
CA SER A 208 18.84 -10.42 -1.46
C SER A 208 19.23 -10.95 -2.85
N THR A 209 19.47 -12.25 -2.95
CA THR A 209 19.82 -12.97 -4.18
C THR A 209 18.72 -13.97 -4.55
N PHE A 210 18.81 -14.56 -5.75
CA PHE A 210 17.98 -15.69 -6.15
C PHE A 210 18.77 -17.00 -6.10
N SER A 211 18.10 -18.10 -5.75
CA SER A 211 18.63 -19.44 -6.02
C SER A 211 18.71 -19.69 -7.54
N ALA A 212 19.59 -20.60 -7.96
CA ALA A 212 19.73 -20.98 -9.37
C ALA A 212 18.40 -21.48 -9.97
N GLU A 213 17.64 -22.28 -9.20
CA GLU A 213 16.31 -22.77 -9.59
C GLU A 213 15.31 -21.63 -9.76
N ALA A 214 15.31 -20.65 -8.85
CA ALA A 214 14.44 -19.48 -8.95
C ALA A 214 14.76 -18.65 -10.20
N ALA A 215 16.04 -18.39 -10.46
CA ALA A 215 16.48 -17.64 -11.64
C ALA A 215 16.11 -18.37 -12.95
N ALA A 216 16.32 -19.68 -13.02
CA ALA A 216 15.95 -20.50 -14.16
C ALA A 216 14.43 -20.50 -14.40
N PHE A 217 13.64 -20.68 -13.34
CA PHE A 217 12.18 -20.62 -13.42
C PHE A 217 11.71 -19.24 -13.87
N ALA A 218 12.28 -18.16 -13.31
CA ALA A 218 11.92 -16.80 -13.65
C ALA A 218 12.13 -16.53 -15.15
N LYS A 219 13.32 -16.88 -15.67
CA LYS A 219 13.66 -16.74 -17.09
C LYS A 219 12.71 -17.51 -18.00
N ALA A 220 12.36 -18.74 -17.64
CA ALA A 220 11.46 -19.58 -18.44
C ALA A 220 10.01 -19.07 -18.47
N ASN A 221 9.59 -18.27 -17.49
CA ASN A 221 8.20 -17.87 -17.28
C ASN A 221 7.97 -16.35 -17.42
N GLY A 222 8.87 -15.63 -18.08
CA GLY A 222 8.70 -14.20 -18.35
C GLY A 222 8.80 -13.31 -17.10
N ILE A 223 9.43 -13.79 -16.03
CA ILE A 223 9.69 -13.02 -14.81
C ILE A 223 11.07 -12.38 -14.93
N HIS A 224 11.11 -11.05 -14.86
CA HIS A 224 12.35 -10.30 -14.73
C HIS A 224 12.80 -10.32 -13.27
N ALA A 225 13.74 -11.22 -12.94
CA ALA A 225 14.32 -11.34 -11.60
C ALA A 225 15.42 -10.28 -11.41
N GLN A 226 15.19 -9.36 -10.47
CA GLN A 226 16.06 -8.24 -10.15
C GLN A 226 16.57 -8.36 -8.71
N ASP A 227 17.81 -8.78 -8.53
CA ASP A 227 18.40 -8.95 -7.20
C ASP A 227 19.04 -7.65 -6.68
N GLY A 228 19.58 -7.67 -5.47
CA GLY A 228 20.15 -6.49 -4.84
C GLY A 228 21.32 -5.90 -5.63
N ALA A 229 22.16 -6.74 -6.23
CA ALA A 229 23.31 -6.29 -7.03
C ALA A 229 22.85 -5.64 -8.33
N ALA A 230 21.93 -6.28 -9.06
CA ALA A 230 21.36 -5.74 -10.27
C ALA A 230 20.60 -4.43 -9.99
N LEU A 231 19.87 -4.34 -8.87
CA LEU A 231 19.17 -3.13 -8.45
C LEU A 231 20.14 -1.96 -8.23
N LEU A 232 21.25 -2.20 -7.52
CA LEU A 232 22.29 -1.19 -7.33
C LEU A 232 22.95 -0.77 -8.66
N GLN A 233 23.14 -1.70 -9.59
CA GLN A 233 23.61 -1.37 -10.94
C GLN A 233 22.64 -0.44 -11.68
N LEU A 234 21.33 -0.71 -11.62
CA LEU A 234 20.32 0.16 -12.23
C LEU A 234 20.30 1.56 -11.61
N ILE A 235 20.52 1.65 -10.29
CA ILE A 235 20.62 2.94 -9.60
C ILE A 235 21.90 3.67 -10.04
N GLY A 236 23.03 2.97 -10.16
CA GLY A 236 24.30 3.55 -10.62
C GLY A 236 24.27 4.11 -12.04
N GLN A 237 23.31 3.68 -12.87
CA GLN A 237 23.08 4.23 -14.23
C GLN A 237 22.29 5.55 -14.22
N ARG A 238 21.82 6.02 -13.07
CA ARG A 238 21.06 7.28 -12.92
C ARG A 238 22.01 8.47 -12.80
N THR A 239 21.51 9.67 -13.12
CA THR A 239 22.28 10.90 -12.88
C THR A 239 22.54 11.09 -11.38
N PRO A 240 23.58 11.83 -10.97
CA PRO A 240 23.85 12.09 -9.56
C PRO A 240 22.63 12.64 -8.79
N GLU A 241 21.85 13.53 -9.42
CA GLU A 241 20.65 14.12 -8.83
C GLU A 241 19.55 13.07 -8.63
N GLN A 242 19.37 12.18 -9.61
CA GLN A 242 18.42 11.07 -9.51
C GLN A 242 18.83 10.07 -8.43
N GLN A 243 20.12 9.76 -8.31
CA GLN A 243 20.65 8.89 -7.26
C GLN A 243 20.42 9.49 -5.87
N ALA A 244 20.69 10.79 -5.69
CA ALA A 244 20.45 11.51 -4.44
C ALA A 244 18.96 11.54 -4.09
N ALA A 245 18.07 11.74 -5.06
CA ALA A 245 16.63 11.71 -4.84
C ALA A 245 16.14 10.32 -4.38
N LEU A 246 16.65 9.24 -4.98
CA LEU A 246 16.33 7.88 -4.53
C LEU A 246 16.83 7.63 -3.09
N LEU A 247 18.01 8.17 -2.75
CA LEU A 247 18.61 7.99 -1.43
C LEU A 247 17.78 8.71 -0.35
N ALA A 248 17.28 9.91 -0.69
CA ALA A 248 16.33 10.64 0.15
C ALA A 248 15.03 9.85 0.39
N VAL A 249 14.51 9.15 -0.63
CA VAL A 249 13.34 8.25 -0.49
C VAL A 249 13.65 7.07 0.43
N ALA A 250 14.82 6.45 0.26
CA ALA A 250 15.25 5.30 1.06
C ALA A 250 15.33 5.66 2.56
N TYR A 251 15.89 6.82 2.90
CA TYR A 251 16.08 7.29 4.27
C TYR A 251 14.94 8.17 4.81
N GLU A 252 13.81 8.26 4.12
CA GLU A 252 12.68 9.07 4.58
C GLU A 252 12.07 8.54 5.90
N GLY A 253 11.98 9.41 6.90
CA GLY A 253 11.33 9.14 8.18
C GLY A 253 12.05 8.09 9.03
N GLU A 254 11.28 7.26 9.74
CA GLU A 254 11.83 6.16 10.55
C GLU A 254 12.18 4.96 9.66
N TYR A 255 13.12 5.15 8.74
CA TYR A 255 13.46 4.22 7.68
C TYR A 255 13.94 2.86 8.19
N TRP A 256 14.56 2.82 9.38
CA TRP A 256 15.10 1.62 10.00
C TRP A 256 14.05 0.84 10.80
N ARG A 257 12.94 1.49 11.19
CA ARG A 257 11.92 0.90 12.07
C ARG A 257 10.87 0.18 11.23
N PRO A 258 10.68 -1.15 11.38
CA PRO A 258 9.77 -1.89 10.53
C PRO A 258 8.32 -1.42 10.63
N THR A 259 7.62 -1.47 9.50
CA THR A 259 6.18 -1.23 9.44
C THR A 259 5.42 -2.55 9.59
N CYS A 260 4.28 -2.57 10.30
CA CYS A 260 3.45 -3.76 10.40
C CYS A 260 2.75 -4.05 9.06
N ALA A 261 3.01 -5.19 8.44
CA ALA A 261 2.39 -5.58 7.17
C ALA A 261 0.85 -5.66 7.22
N SER A 262 0.27 -5.96 8.38
CA SER A 262 -1.18 -6.11 8.55
C SER A 262 -1.93 -4.79 8.74
N CYS A 263 -1.34 -3.78 9.37
CA CYS A 263 -2.06 -2.55 9.72
C CYS A 263 -1.31 -1.24 9.42
N GLY A 264 -0.09 -1.30 8.88
CA GLY A 264 0.66 -0.12 8.46
C GLY A 264 1.26 0.73 9.56
N THR A 265 1.02 0.39 10.82
CA THR A 265 1.62 1.12 11.94
C THR A 265 3.04 0.64 12.15
N LYS A 266 3.95 1.57 12.41
CA LYS A 266 5.31 1.24 12.80
C LYS A 266 5.32 0.33 14.03
N MET A 267 6.22 -0.65 14.02
CA MET A 267 6.33 -1.66 15.06
C MET A 267 7.11 -1.12 16.26
N VAL A 268 6.87 -1.73 17.42
CA VAL A 268 7.55 -1.42 18.67
C VAL A 268 8.38 -2.62 19.09
N GLU A 269 9.51 -2.35 19.73
CA GLU A 269 10.33 -3.41 20.32
C GLU A 269 9.60 -4.04 21.51
N ARG A 270 9.60 -5.37 21.55
CA ARG A 270 9.03 -6.16 22.63
C ARG A 270 10.02 -7.22 23.05
N SER A 271 10.10 -7.52 24.34
CA SER A 271 10.91 -8.61 24.88
C SER A 271 10.10 -9.91 24.90
N SER A 272 10.80 -11.03 24.69
CA SER A 272 10.25 -12.37 24.95
C SER A 272 11.00 -12.98 26.12
N SER A 273 10.29 -13.36 27.18
CA SER A 273 10.87 -14.11 28.30
C SER A 273 11.34 -15.52 27.90
N LYS A 274 10.87 -16.03 26.75
CA LYS A 274 11.20 -17.39 26.31
C LYS A 274 12.51 -17.52 25.54
N ASN A 275 13.00 -16.44 24.91
CA ASN A 275 14.11 -16.51 23.93
C ASN A 275 15.16 -15.38 24.10
N ASP A 276 15.36 -14.89 25.33
CA ASP A 276 16.39 -13.92 25.74
C ASP A 276 16.69 -12.81 24.70
N GLY A 277 15.62 -12.33 24.08
CA GLY A 277 15.72 -11.58 22.84
C GLY A 277 14.53 -10.68 22.64
N SER A 278 14.77 -9.57 21.94
CA SER A 278 13.74 -8.63 21.53
C SER A 278 13.32 -8.86 20.08
N PHE A 279 12.07 -8.51 19.80
CA PHE A 279 11.48 -8.61 18.48
C PHE A 279 10.60 -7.39 18.22
N TRP A 280 10.37 -7.09 16.95
CA TRP A 280 9.40 -6.09 16.52
C TRP A 280 8.00 -6.68 16.57
N GLY A 281 7.13 -6.08 17.38
CA GLY A 281 5.71 -6.39 17.47
C GLY A 281 4.83 -5.22 17.04
N CYS A 282 3.60 -5.50 16.60
CA CYS A 282 2.68 -4.42 16.23
C CYS A 282 2.33 -3.55 17.45
N ALA A 283 2.39 -2.22 17.29
CA ALA A 283 1.97 -1.27 18.32
C ALA A 283 0.49 -1.42 18.71
N ASN A 284 -0.36 -1.89 17.77
CA ASN A 284 -1.80 -2.05 17.97
C ASN A 284 -2.20 -3.43 18.54
N TYR A 285 -1.25 -4.29 18.92
CA TYR A 285 -1.57 -5.57 19.57
C TYR A 285 -2.33 -5.34 20.89
N PRO A 286 -3.36 -6.15 21.23
CA PRO A 286 -3.80 -7.38 20.58
C PRO A 286 -4.79 -7.21 19.41
N LYS A 287 -5.22 -5.98 19.10
CA LYS A 287 -6.19 -5.70 18.02
C LYS A 287 -5.63 -5.98 16.64
N CYS A 288 -4.32 -5.82 16.47
CA CYS A 288 -3.59 -6.29 15.29
C CYS A 288 -2.60 -7.38 15.72
N ARG A 289 -2.78 -8.59 15.19
CA ARG A 289 -1.90 -9.75 15.41
C ARG A 289 -0.95 -9.97 14.24
N GLY A 290 -0.46 -8.88 13.64
CA GLY A 290 0.49 -8.95 12.55
C GLY A 290 1.76 -9.72 12.93
N ARG A 291 2.39 -10.35 11.93
CA ARG A 291 3.61 -11.16 12.11
C ARG A 291 4.70 -10.35 12.82
N THR A 292 5.38 -10.98 13.78
CA THR A 292 6.53 -10.43 14.48
C THR A 292 7.80 -10.56 13.63
N ILE A 293 8.71 -9.59 13.74
CA ILE A 293 10.00 -9.63 13.03
C ILE A 293 11.12 -9.77 14.07
N PRO A 294 11.97 -10.81 13.99
CA PRO A 294 13.13 -10.92 14.87
C PRO A 294 14.04 -9.70 14.72
N LYS A 295 14.57 -9.17 15.82
CA LYS A 295 15.66 -8.20 15.75
C LYS A 295 16.93 -8.99 15.47
N SER A 296 17.70 -8.63 14.44
CA SER A 296 19.03 -9.21 14.25
C SER A 296 19.83 -8.99 15.53
N LYS A 297 20.40 -10.05 16.11
CA LYS A 297 21.42 -9.88 17.14
C LYS A 297 22.50 -9.03 16.49
N ALA A 298 22.81 -7.86 17.05
CA ALA A 298 24.01 -7.15 16.63
C ALA A 298 25.14 -8.18 16.79
N SER A 299 25.77 -8.57 15.68
CA SER A 299 26.96 -9.40 15.78
C SER A 299 27.93 -8.61 16.63
N ALA A 300 28.20 -9.11 17.83
CA ALA A 300 29.33 -8.67 18.62
C ALA A 300 30.56 -9.11 17.81
N THR A 301 31.03 -8.23 16.94
CA THR A 301 32.31 -8.42 16.28
C THR A 301 33.37 -8.30 17.37
N VAL A 302 34.06 -9.41 17.61
CA VAL A 302 35.31 -9.52 18.37
C VAL A 302 36.41 -8.74 17.66
#